data_AF-A0A1F8QT44-F1
#
_entry.id   AF-A0A1F8QT44-F1
#
_cell.length_a   1.000
_cell.length_b   1.000
_cell.length_c   1.000
_cell.angle_alpha   90.00
_cell.angle_beta   90.00
_cell.angle_gamma   90.00
#
_symmetry.space_group_name_H-M   'P 1'
#
loop_
_entity.id
_entity.type
_entity.pdbx_description
1 polymer ?
#
loop_
_entity_poly.entity_id
_entity_poly.type
_entity_poly.pdbx_seq_one_letter_code
_entity_poly.pdbx_strand_id
1 'polypeptide(L)'
;MGELPVPIEKMASRLEKTAEMVERCAAMVEGQRECSEVLAKMAAARSALLEAETLLLTRFAHQCVEEVRKTGATSWEALTRAFSAWAAGTENSLPRRTRHKGA
;
A
#
# COMPACT_ATOMS: atom_id res chain seq x y z
N MET A 1 27.85 -5.58 -4.76
CA MET A 1 26.39 -5.65 -4.51
C MET A 1 26.03 -4.40 -3.75
N GLY A 2 25.28 -3.47 -4.35
CA GLY A 2 24.84 -2.26 -3.65
C GLY A 2 23.79 -2.63 -2.60
N GLU A 3 23.94 -2.09 -1.40
CA GLU A 3 22.93 -2.18 -0.36
C GLU A 3 21.62 -1.57 -0.89
N LEU A 4 20.50 -2.29 -0.76
CA LEU A 4 19.22 -1.78 -1.24
C LEU A 4 18.84 -0.54 -0.42
N PRO A 5 18.29 0.51 -1.05
CA PRO A 5 18.10 1.82 -0.43
C PRO A 5 17.16 1.81 0.79
N VAL A 6 16.32 0.78 0.91
CA VAL A 6 15.37 0.62 2.02
C VAL A 6 15.38 -0.84 2.50
N PRO A 7 15.69 -1.13 3.77
CA PRO A 7 15.62 -2.49 4.35
C PRO A 7 14.20 -3.08 4.39
N ILE A 8 14.06 -4.41 4.27
CA ILE A 8 12.74 -5.09 4.30
C ILE A 8 12.05 -4.88 5.64
N GLU A 9 12.81 -4.98 6.71
CA GLU A 9 12.39 -4.89 8.10
C GLU A 9 11.75 -3.51 8.36
N LYS A 10 12.32 -2.46 7.76
CA LYS A 10 11.79 -1.10 7.86
C LYS A 10 10.42 -0.97 7.18
N MET A 11 10.22 -1.64 6.04
CA MET A 11 8.94 -1.62 5.33
C MET A 11 7.88 -2.44 6.07
N ALA A 12 8.24 -3.65 6.52
CA ALA A 12 7.38 -4.53 7.30
C ALA A 12 6.90 -3.82 8.57
N SER A 13 7.81 -3.23 9.34
CA SER A 13 7.46 -2.48 10.56
C SER A 13 6.54 -1.29 10.28
N ARG A 14 6.65 -0.63 9.12
CA ARG A 14 5.76 0.47 8.74
C ARG A 14 4.37 -0.02 8.38
N LEU A 15 4.26 -1.14 7.66
CA LEU A 15 2.98 -1.77 7.34
C LEU A 15 2.25 -2.27 8.59
N GLU A 16 2.97 -2.92 9.52
CA GLU A 16 2.43 -3.39 10.80
C GLU A 16 1.84 -2.23 11.61
N LYS A 17 2.58 -1.12 11.75
CA LYS A 17 2.08 0.09 12.43
C LYS A 17 0.83 0.65 11.77
N THR A 18 0.78 0.66 10.43
CA THR A 18 -0.41 1.10 9.70
C THR A 18 -1.61 0.18 9.96
N ALA A 19 -1.40 -1.14 10.01
CA ALA A 19 -2.46 -2.10 10.36
C ALA A 19 -3.02 -1.83 11.76
N GLU A 20 -2.17 -1.64 12.76
CA GLU A 20 -2.61 -1.26 14.12
C GLU A 20 -3.39 0.07 14.14
N MET A 21 -3.03 1.03 13.28
CA MET A 21 -3.77 2.30 13.17
C MET A 21 -5.18 2.08 12.62
N VAL A 22 -5.33 1.21 11.63
CA VAL A 22 -6.65 0.85 11.08
C VAL A 22 -7.49 0.10 12.11
N GLU A 23 -6.91 -0.84 12.84
CA GLU A 23 -7.58 -1.55 13.94
C GLU A 23 -8.08 -0.59 15.02
N ARG A 24 -7.24 0.39 15.41
CA ARG A 24 -7.65 1.46 16.34
C ARG A 24 -8.81 2.29 15.79
N CYS A 25 -8.83 2.59 14.49
CA CYS A 25 -9.97 3.30 13.88
C CYS A 25 -11.25 2.46 13.93
N ALA A 26 -11.17 1.14 13.69
CA ALA A 26 -12.31 0.24 13.81
C ALA A 26 -12.88 0.24 15.24
N ALA A 27 -12.02 0.13 16.25
CA ALA A 27 -12.45 0.19 17.65
C ALA A 27 -13.10 1.53 18.01
N MET A 28 -12.63 2.66 17.44
CA MET A 28 -13.27 3.97 17.64
C MET A 28 -14.66 4.07 17.00
N VAL A 29 -14.86 3.44 15.84
CA VAL A 29 -16.18 3.35 15.19
C VAL A 29 -17.13 2.50 16.03
N GLU A 30 -16.69 1.33 16.49
CA GLU A 30 -17.48 0.45 17.36
C GLU A 30 -17.84 1.13 18.69
N GLY A 31 -16.90 1.89 19.25
CA GLY A 31 -17.11 2.70 20.46
C GLY A 31 -17.90 3.99 20.24
N GLN A 32 -18.45 4.24 19.05
CA GLN A 32 -19.22 5.44 18.69
C GLN A 32 -18.52 6.75 19.07
N ARG A 33 -17.20 6.81 18.83
CA ARG A 33 -16.41 8.03 19.05
C ARG A 33 -16.88 9.16 18.14
N GLU A 34 -16.52 10.38 18.53
CA GLU A 34 -16.86 11.58 17.77
C GLU A 34 -16.29 11.51 16.34
N CYS A 35 -17.08 11.95 15.36
CA CYS A 35 -16.79 11.71 13.95
C CYS A 35 -15.51 12.42 13.49
N SER A 36 -15.24 13.63 13.98
CA SER A 36 -14.00 14.36 13.68
C SER A 36 -12.76 13.65 14.22
N GLU A 37 -12.84 13.04 15.41
CA GLU A 37 -11.75 12.21 15.96
C GLU A 37 -11.46 10.99 15.08
N VAL A 38 -12.50 10.27 14.65
CA VAL A 38 -12.38 9.10 13.77
C VAL A 38 -11.77 9.51 12.42
N LEU A 39 -12.26 10.60 11.83
CA LEU A 39 -11.76 11.12 10.55
C LEU A 39 -10.30 11.57 10.64
N ALA A 40 -9.91 12.22 11.74
CA ALA A 40 -8.51 12.60 11.97
C ALA A 40 -7.59 11.39 12.09
N LYS A 41 -8.02 10.32 12.78
CA LYS A 41 -7.24 9.08 12.88
C LYS A 41 -7.16 8.32 11.56
N MET A 42 -8.25 8.29 10.80
CA MET A 42 -8.26 7.73 9.44
C MET A 42 -7.30 8.49 8.51
N ALA A 43 -7.27 9.83 8.59
CA ALA A 43 -6.33 10.64 7.83
C ALA A 43 -4.87 10.31 8.20
N ALA A 44 -4.57 10.13 9.50
CA ALA A 44 -3.24 9.72 9.94
C ALA A 44 -2.86 8.32 9.41
N ALA A 45 -3.79 7.35 9.44
CA ALA A 45 -3.57 6.01 8.91
C ALA A 45 -3.30 6.05 7.39
N ARG A 46 -4.05 6.88 6.66
CA ARG A 46 -3.82 7.12 5.22
C ARG A 46 -2.43 7.68 4.95
N SER A 47 -1.99 8.69 5.70
CA SER A 47 -0.63 9.25 5.53
C SER A 47 0.46 8.22 5.82
N ALA A 48 0.31 7.42 6.88
CA ALA A 48 1.26 6.36 7.21
C ALA A 48 1.34 5.28 6.11
N LEU A 49 0.20 4.94 5.49
CA LEU A 49 0.17 4.01 4.37
C LEU A 49 0.93 4.56 3.16
N LEU A 50 0.71 5.83 2.79
CA LEU A 50 1.39 6.48 1.67
C LEU A 50 2.92 6.54 1.87
N GLU A 51 3.37 6.77 3.11
CA GLU A 51 4.80 6.68 3.45
C GLU A 51 5.36 5.26 3.25
N ALA A 52 4.65 4.24 3.74
CA ALA A 52 5.07 2.85 3.59
C ALA A 52 5.12 2.42 2.12
N GLU A 53 4.15 2.88 1.34
CA GLU A 53 4.03 2.64 -0.10
C GLU A 53 5.21 3.25 -0.88
N THR A 54 5.59 4.48 -0.55
CA THR A 54 6.76 5.15 -1.16
C THR A 54 8.04 4.35 -0.92
N LEU A 55 8.21 3.80 0.28
CA LEU A 55 9.36 2.97 0.64
C LEU A 55 9.38 1.65 -0.16
N LEU A 56 8.23 0.98 -0.28
CA LEU A 56 8.08 -0.24 -1.06
C LEU A 56 8.43 0.00 -2.53
N LEU A 57 7.83 1.02 -3.13
CA LEU A 57 8.09 1.37 -4.53
C LEU A 57 9.56 1.66 -4.79
N THR A 58 10.20 2.45 -3.92
CA THR A 58 11.61 2.80 -4.07
C THR A 58 12.47 1.54 -4.09
N ARG A 59 12.22 0.61 -3.18
CA ARG A 59 12.96 -0.65 -3.11
C ARG A 59 12.69 -1.53 -4.33
N PHE A 60 11.43 -1.76 -4.67
CA PHE A 60 11.07 -2.65 -5.78
C PHE A 60 11.52 -2.09 -7.12
N ALA A 61 11.41 -0.78 -7.35
CA ALA A 61 11.96 -0.12 -8.52
C ALA A 61 13.47 -0.37 -8.65
N HIS A 62 14.22 -0.22 -7.56
CA HIS A 62 15.66 -0.49 -7.55
C HIS A 62 15.98 -1.98 -7.81
N GLN A 63 15.23 -2.90 -7.22
CA GLN A 63 15.41 -4.33 -7.49
C GLN A 63 15.15 -4.67 -8.95
N CYS A 64 14.07 -4.16 -9.53
CA CYS A 64 13.74 -4.41 -10.92
C CYS A 64 14.78 -3.81 -11.88
N VAL A 65 15.30 -2.60 -11.61
CA VAL A 65 16.38 -2.00 -12.42
C VAL A 65 17.67 -2.83 -12.33
N GLU A 66 18.05 -3.31 -11.15
CA GLU A 66 19.22 -4.17 -10.98
C GLU A 66 19.05 -5.53 -11.68
N GLU A 67 17.85 -6.08 -11.69
CA GLU A 67 17.51 -7.29 -12.45
C GLU A 67 17.65 -7.08 -13.96
N VAL A 68 17.14 -5.96 -14.52
CA VAL A 68 17.35 -5.61 -15.93
C VAL A 68 18.85 -5.56 -16.23
N ARG A 69 19.63 -4.88 -15.38
CA ARG A 69 21.07 -4.69 -15.59
C ARG A 69 21.82 -6.02 -15.63
N LYS A 70 21.42 -6.99 -14.81
CA LYS A 70 22.07 -8.31 -14.73
C LYS A 70 21.63 -9.27 -15.84
N THR A 71 20.36 -9.25 -16.20
CA THR A 71 19.77 -10.28 -17.09
C THR A 71 19.66 -9.84 -18.54
N GLY A 72 19.74 -8.53 -18.83
CA GLY A 72 19.52 -7.98 -20.17
C GLY A 72 18.10 -8.20 -20.72
N ALA A 73 17.19 -8.75 -19.91
CA ALA A 73 15.82 -9.06 -20.31
C ALA A 73 14.92 -7.82 -20.24
N THR A 74 13.80 -7.87 -20.97
CA THR A 74 12.69 -6.89 -21.01
C THR A 74 11.90 -6.81 -19.70
N SER A 75 12.58 -6.84 -18.55
CA SER A 75 12.02 -6.64 -17.21
C SER A 75 11.37 -5.25 -17.04
N TRP A 76 11.70 -4.30 -17.93
CA TRP A 76 11.06 -2.99 -18.02
C TRP A 76 9.54 -3.05 -18.26
N GLU A 77 9.04 -3.99 -19.06
CA GLU A 77 7.59 -4.14 -19.29
C GLU A 77 6.87 -4.63 -18.05
N ALA A 78 7.46 -5.59 -17.32
CA ALA A 78 6.92 -6.09 -16.07
C ALA A 78 6.89 -5.00 -14.98
N LEU A 79 7.96 -4.20 -14.90
CA LEU A 79 8.08 -3.05 -14.00
C LEU A 79 7.04 -1.98 -14.35
N THR A 80 6.91 -1.64 -15.63
CA THR A 80 5.91 -0.67 -16.11
C THR A 80 4.49 -1.14 -15.82
N ARG A 81 4.19 -2.43 -15.99
CA ARG A 81 2.88 -3.01 -15.69
C ARG A 81 2.56 -2.98 -14.19
N ALA A 82 3.51 -3.36 -13.35
CA ALA A 82 3.35 -3.32 -11.89
C ALA A 82 3.17 -1.88 -11.39
N PHE A 83 3.99 -0.94 -11.89
CA PHE A 83 3.88 0.48 -11.58
C PHE A 83 2.57 1.07 -12.09
N SER A 84 2.12 0.72 -13.30
CA SER A 84 0.85 1.18 -13.85
C SER A 84 -0.35 0.66 -13.04
N ALA A 85 -0.32 -0.60 -12.60
CA ALA A 85 -1.35 -1.17 -11.74
C ALA A 85 -1.39 -0.48 -10.36
N TRP A 86 -0.23 -0.13 -9.83
CA TRP A 86 -0.09 0.64 -8.60
C TRP A 86 -0.62 2.07 -8.76
N ALA A 87 -0.18 2.79 -9.80
CA ALA A 87 -0.54 4.19 -10.06
C ALA A 87 -2.01 4.37 -10.48
N ALA A 88 -2.61 3.37 -11.13
CA ALA A 88 -4.03 3.39 -11.48
C ALA A 88 -4.97 3.20 -10.27
N GLY A 89 -4.42 2.95 -9.07
CA GLY A 89 -5.15 3.02 -7.80
C GLY A 89 -6.49 2.28 -7.79
N THR A 90 -6.51 0.95 -8.01
CA THR A 90 -7.65 0.03 -7.83
C THR A 90 -9.09 0.55 -8.08
N GLU A 91 -9.32 1.50 -9.00
CA GLU A 91 -10.70 1.91 -9.34
C GLU A 91 -11.46 0.80 -10.10
N ASN A 92 -10.78 -0.29 -10.48
CA ASN A 92 -11.34 -1.37 -11.29
C ASN A 92 -11.36 -2.78 -10.63
N SER A 93 -11.00 -2.95 -9.36
CA SER A 93 -10.83 -4.30 -8.77
C SER A 93 -11.77 -4.65 -7.60
N LEU A 94 -12.75 -3.82 -7.26
CA LEU A 94 -13.83 -4.24 -6.36
C LEU A 94 -15.02 -4.72 -7.19
N PRO A 95 -15.33 -6.04 -7.23
CA PRO A 95 -16.64 -6.46 -7.72
C PRO A 95 -17.69 -5.81 -6.83
N ARG A 96 -18.55 -4.95 -7.41
CA ARG A 96 -19.78 -4.51 -6.75
C ARG A 96 -20.55 -5.76 -6.36
N ARG A 97 -20.53 -6.14 -5.08
CA ARG A 97 -21.51 -7.09 -4.53
C ARG A 97 -22.87 -6.43 -4.68
N THR A 98 -23.57 -6.75 -5.76
CA THR A 98 -25.00 -6.50 -5.88
C THR A 98 -25.66 -7.34 -4.80
N ARG A 99 -26.01 -6.70 -3.68
CA ARG A 99 -26.88 -7.29 -2.67
C ARG A 99 -28.26 -7.40 -3.32
N HIS A 100 -28.55 -8.52 -3.96
CA HIS A 100 -29.92 -8.87 -4.31
C HIS A 100 -30.72 -8.90 -3.01
N LYS A 101 -31.58 -7.89 -2.81
CA LYS A 101 -32.74 -8.01 -1.92
C LYS A 101 -33.71 -8.95 -2.63
N GLY A 102 -33.67 -10.23 -2.25
CA GLY A 102 -34.76 -11.16 -2.50
C GLY A 102 -35.90 -10.85 -1.53
N ALA A 103 -37.10 -10.86 -2.10
CA ALA A 103 -38.39 -10.57 -1.48
C ALA A 103 -38.72 -11.45 -0.27
#